data_AF-A0A956PE11-F1
#
_entry.id   AF-A0A956PE11-F1
#
_cell.length_a   1.000
_cell.length_b   1.000
_cell.length_c   1.000
_cell.angle_alpha   90.00
_cell.angle_beta   90.00
_cell.angle_gamma   90.00
#
_symmetry.space_group_name_H-M   'P 1'
#
loop_
_entity.id
_entity.type
_entity.pdbx_description
1 polymer ?
#
loop_
_entity_poly.entity_id
_entity_poly.type
_entity_poly.pdbx_seq_one_letter_code
_entity_poly.pdbx_strand_id
1 'polypeptide(L)'
;MRLVPVPAFTQIPDGRLRLGPVLGPIGQLRTRFRRFGLRLSADPRDRVMVSRHPQGLILSCAGPGVRGYLIDPDGLEAPSGDLDALMGLLLPDGAVCRVTGHYREEEARMVESEALFWRVDGAVISSERREAIGMDGARRLISARSAARPRVRAGRGAGRLIAL
;
A
#
# COMPACT_ATOMS: atom_id res chain seq x y z
N MET A 1 -21.39 1.28 -30.38
CA MET A 1 -20.50 0.60 -29.42
C MET A 1 -21.34 0.25 -28.21
N ARG A 2 -21.55 -1.03 -27.90
CA ARG A 2 -22.46 -1.47 -26.82
C ARG A 2 -21.59 -1.94 -25.65
N LEU A 3 -21.66 -1.25 -24.52
CA LEU A 3 -20.95 -1.64 -23.30
C LEU A 3 -21.59 -2.93 -22.77
N VAL A 4 -20.78 -3.98 -22.62
CA VAL A 4 -21.18 -5.25 -21.99
C VAL A 4 -20.70 -5.18 -20.54
N PRO A 5 -21.59 -5.25 -19.53
CA PRO A 5 -21.19 -5.19 -18.14
C PRO A 5 -20.30 -6.39 -17.81
N VAL A 6 -19.13 -6.13 -17.21
CA VAL A 6 -18.19 -7.18 -16.79
C VAL A 6 -18.76 -7.81 -15.51
N PRO A 7 -19.16 -9.09 -15.53
CA PRO A 7 -19.72 -9.76 -14.36
C PRO A 7 -18.59 -10.10 -13.39
N ALA A 8 -18.24 -9.12 -12.54
CA ALA A 8 -17.37 -9.32 -11.38
C ALA A 8 -17.64 -8.31 -10.25
N PHE A 9 -18.22 -7.15 -10.55
CA PHE A 9 -18.34 -6.04 -9.60
C PHE A 9 -19.13 -6.38 -8.32
N THR A 10 -20.10 -7.29 -8.39
CA THR A 10 -20.93 -7.72 -7.25
C THR A 10 -20.42 -8.98 -6.53
N GLN A 11 -19.45 -9.70 -7.11
CA GLN A 11 -18.82 -10.88 -6.50
C GLN A 11 -17.44 -10.56 -5.90
N ILE A 12 -16.91 -9.37 -6.19
CA ILE A 12 -15.67 -8.88 -5.63
C ILE A 12 -15.96 -8.43 -4.17
N PRO A 13 -15.24 -8.97 -3.17
CA PRO A 13 -15.42 -8.57 -1.78
C PRO A 13 -15.21 -7.06 -1.61
N ASP A 14 -15.97 -6.43 -0.71
CA ASP A 14 -15.98 -4.97 -0.43
C ASP A 14 -14.60 -4.33 -0.43
N GLY A 15 -13.59 -5.03 0.08
CA GLY A 15 -12.20 -4.72 -0.21
C GLY A 15 -11.32 -5.96 -0.27
N ARG A 16 -10.14 -5.76 -0.86
CA ARG A 16 -9.05 -6.72 -0.86
C ARG A 16 -7.74 -5.99 -0.62
N LEU A 17 -6.84 -6.66 0.08
CA LEU A 17 -5.48 -6.20 0.28
C LEU A 17 -4.55 -7.40 0.30
N ARG A 18 -3.54 -7.37 -0.56
CA ARG A 18 -2.40 -8.26 -0.52
C ARG A 18 -1.14 -7.42 -0.43
N LEU A 19 -0.31 -7.71 0.55
CA LEU A 19 0.95 -7.00 0.74
C LEU A 19 2.05 -7.89 1.28
N GLY A 20 3.29 -7.54 0.99
CA GLY A 20 4.47 -8.12 1.61
C GLY A 20 5.56 -8.46 0.59
N PRO A 21 6.70 -9.00 1.07
CA PRO A 21 7.00 -9.29 2.48
C PRO A 21 7.16 -8.05 3.38
N VAL A 22 6.74 -8.15 4.64
CA VAL A 22 6.94 -7.11 5.69
C VAL A 22 7.38 -7.70 7.04
N LEU A 23 8.08 -6.91 7.84
CA LEU A 23 8.59 -7.27 9.17
C LEU A 23 7.58 -6.99 10.30
N GLY A 24 7.70 -7.80 11.35
CA GLY A 24 7.03 -7.58 12.62
C GLY A 24 5.85 -8.54 12.87
N PRO A 25 5.39 -8.62 14.13
CA PRO A 25 4.28 -9.48 14.49
C PRO A 25 2.95 -8.92 13.97
N ILE A 26 2.03 -9.80 13.58
CA ILE A 26 0.75 -9.43 12.95
C ILE A 26 -0.08 -8.44 13.77
N GLY A 27 -0.06 -8.55 15.10
CA GLY A 27 -0.75 -7.62 16.00
C GLY A 27 -0.23 -6.19 15.89
N GLN A 28 1.09 -6.00 15.78
CA GLN A 28 1.70 -4.68 15.58
C GLN A 28 1.46 -4.17 14.16
N LEU A 29 1.45 -5.06 13.16
CA LEU A 29 1.14 -4.70 11.77
C LEU A 29 -0.27 -4.11 11.65
N ARG A 30 -1.28 -4.72 12.28
CA ARG A 30 -2.66 -4.17 12.32
C ARG A 30 -2.69 -2.73 12.86
N THR A 31 -2.01 -2.47 13.97
CA THR A 31 -1.96 -1.14 14.58
C THR A 31 -1.26 -0.13 13.67
N ARG A 32 -0.13 -0.51 13.06
CA ARG A 32 0.61 0.36 12.13
C ARG A 32 -0.24 0.66 10.90
N PHE A 33 -0.80 -0.34 10.23
CA PHE A 33 -1.65 -0.15 9.05
C PHE A 33 -2.81 0.78 9.31
N ARG A 34 -3.52 0.59 10.42
CA ARG A 34 -4.65 1.44 10.79
C ARG A 34 -4.24 2.91 10.95
N ARG A 35 -3.05 3.18 11.50
CA ARG A 35 -2.52 4.54 11.64
C ARG A 35 -2.31 5.25 10.30
N PHE A 36 -1.99 4.49 9.25
CA PHE A 36 -1.76 5.01 7.90
C PHE A 36 -2.96 4.77 6.96
N GLY A 37 -4.13 4.42 7.51
CA GLY A 37 -5.36 4.29 6.70
C GLY A 37 -5.57 2.95 6.00
N LEU A 38 -4.64 1.99 6.11
CA LEU A 38 -4.84 0.62 5.64
C LEU A 38 -5.64 -0.18 6.68
N ARG A 39 -6.64 -0.94 6.21
CA ARG A 39 -7.44 -1.81 7.07
C ARG A 39 -7.42 -3.23 6.55
N LEU A 40 -7.08 -4.17 7.44
CA LEU A 40 -7.02 -5.60 7.09
C LEU A 40 -8.38 -6.31 7.24
N SER A 41 -9.35 -5.68 7.90
CA SER A 41 -10.69 -6.21 8.17
C SER A 41 -11.57 -5.12 8.81
N ALA A 42 -12.89 -5.33 8.86
CA ALA A 42 -13.83 -4.49 9.60
C ALA A 42 -13.64 -4.64 11.13
N ASP A 43 -13.62 -5.88 11.63
CA ASP A 43 -13.36 -6.16 13.05
C ASP A 43 -11.87 -6.50 13.25
N PRO A 44 -11.15 -5.86 14.19
CA PRO A 44 -9.76 -6.22 14.49
C PRO A 44 -9.56 -7.68 14.94
N ARG A 45 -10.62 -8.37 15.39
CA ARG A 45 -10.62 -9.79 15.79
C ARG A 45 -10.70 -10.75 14.60
N ASP A 46 -11.05 -10.26 13.41
CA ASP A 46 -11.14 -11.10 12.22
C ASP A 46 -9.80 -11.74 11.89
N ARG A 47 -9.84 -12.98 11.39
CA ARG A 47 -8.63 -13.67 10.97
C ARG A 47 -8.15 -13.11 9.63
N VAL A 48 -6.85 -12.86 9.54
CA VAL A 48 -6.17 -12.49 8.29
C VAL A 48 -5.34 -13.68 7.83
N MET A 49 -5.33 -13.95 6.52
CA MET A 49 -4.46 -14.98 5.98
C MET A 49 -3.02 -14.45 5.91
N VAL A 50 -2.11 -15.17 6.57
CA VAL A 50 -0.69 -14.82 6.69
C VAL A 50 0.14 -15.99 6.22
N SER A 51 1.04 -15.77 5.28
CA SER A 51 2.09 -16.71 4.93
C SER A 51 3.44 -16.18 5.35
N ARG A 52 4.34 -17.10 5.72
CA ARG A 52 5.74 -16.78 6.05
C ARG A 52 6.58 -16.89 4.79
N HIS A 53 7.33 -15.84 4.50
CA HIS A 53 8.36 -15.78 3.47
C HIS A 53 9.72 -15.59 4.16
N PRO A 54 10.85 -16.04 3.59
CA PRO A 54 12.16 -15.83 4.20
C PRO A 54 12.49 -14.37 4.53
N GLN A 55 11.91 -13.42 3.77
CA GLN A 55 12.09 -11.98 3.94
C GLN A 55 11.03 -11.30 4.83
N GLY A 56 10.02 -12.03 5.32
CA GLY A 56 8.96 -11.47 6.16
C GLY A 56 7.59 -12.11 5.99
N LEU A 57 6.54 -11.43 6.44
CA LEU A 57 5.15 -11.87 6.32
C LEU A 57 4.53 -11.36 5.02
N ILE A 58 3.77 -12.23 4.36
CA ILE A 58 2.86 -11.84 3.27
C ILE A 58 1.45 -11.96 3.80
N LEU A 59 0.67 -10.89 3.62
CA LEU A 59 -0.71 -10.79 4.09
C LEU A 59 -1.66 -10.84 2.90
N SER A 60 -2.77 -11.55 3.07
CA SER A 60 -3.88 -11.55 2.11
C SER A 60 -5.20 -11.42 2.88
N CYS A 61 -5.91 -10.34 2.63
CA CYS A 61 -7.16 -9.98 3.28
C CYS A 61 -8.21 -9.72 2.21
N ALA A 62 -9.44 -10.16 2.47
CA ALA A 62 -10.58 -9.86 1.62
C ALA A 62 -11.86 -9.85 2.47
N GLY A 63 -12.78 -8.95 2.15
CA GLY A 63 -14.09 -8.86 2.79
C GLY A 63 -14.46 -7.46 3.25
N PRO A 64 -15.55 -7.34 4.02
CA PRO A 64 -16.02 -6.08 4.58
C PRO A 64 -14.96 -5.34 5.39
N GLY A 65 -14.90 -4.02 5.22
CA GLY A 65 -13.99 -3.13 5.96
C GLY A 65 -12.50 -3.26 5.62
N VAL A 66 -12.11 -4.18 4.72
CA VAL A 66 -10.76 -4.20 4.16
C VAL A 66 -10.57 -2.96 3.29
N ARG A 67 -9.45 -2.25 3.51
CA ARG A 67 -9.05 -1.11 2.70
C ARG A 67 -7.65 -1.36 2.16
N GLY A 68 -7.58 -1.65 0.86
CA GLY A 68 -6.32 -1.79 0.13
C GLY A 68 -5.66 -0.46 -0.26
N TYR A 69 -6.39 0.63 -0.02
CA TYR A 69 -6.06 2.00 -0.38
C TYR A 69 -5.97 2.87 0.88
N LEU A 70 -5.10 3.90 0.88
CA LEU A 70 -4.94 4.77 2.04
C LEU A 70 -6.08 5.78 2.14
N ILE A 71 -6.80 5.69 3.24
CA ILE A 71 -7.84 6.65 3.61
C ILE A 71 -7.52 7.15 5.01
N ASP A 72 -7.43 8.46 5.18
CA ASP A 72 -7.18 9.09 6.47
C ASP A 72 -8.38 8.94 7.43
N PRO A 73 -8.29 9.42 8.69
CA PRO A 73 -9.37 9.30 9.66
C PRO A 73 -10.67 10.01 9.24
N ASP A 74 -10.58 11.06 8.43
CA ASP A 74 -11.72 11.87 7.96
C ASP A 74 -12.38 11.27 6.72
N GLY A 75 -11.82 10.18 6.18
CA GLY A 75 -12.33 9.50 5.01
C GLY A 75 -11.76 10.01 3.69
N LEU A 76 -10.74 10.88 3.73
CA LEU A 76 -10.10 11.46 2.55
C LEU A 76 -8.89 10.63 2.11
N GLU A 77 -8.45 10.83 0.86
CA GLU A 77 -7.23 10.23 0.34
C GLU A 77 -6.02 10.66 1.19
N ALA A 78 -5.35 9.69 1.80
CA ALA A 78 -4.17 9.99 2.61
C ALA A 78 -2.97 10.39 1.72
N PRO A 79 -2.03 11.21 2.23
CA PRO A 79 -0.84 11.61 1.50
C PRO A 79 0.00 10.42 1.02
N SER A 80 0.54 10.47 -0.20
CA SER A 80 1.39 9.39 -0.74
C SER A 80 2.65 9.10 0.11
N GLY A 81 3.13 10.08 0.88
CA GLY A 81 4.27 9.91 1.79
C GLY A 81 3.99 8.99 2.98
N ASP A 82 2.73 8.73 3.30
CA ASP A 82 2.33 7.88 4.43
C ASP A 82 2.66 6.41 4.18
N LEU A 83 2.48 5.95 2.95
CA LEU A 83 2.89 4.59 2.54
C LEU A 83 4.40 4.45 2.57
N ASP A 84 5.16 5.46 2.12
CA ASP A 84 6.62 5.43 2.16
C ASP A 84 7.13 5.37 3.61
N ALA A 85 6.55 6.18 4.50
CA ALA A 85 6.88 6.18 5.93
C ALA A 85 6.55 4.83 6.59
N LEU A 86 5.36 4.29 6.30
CA LEU A 86 4.96 2.96 6.75
C LEU A 86 5.95 1.89 6.26
N MET A 87 6.33 1.90 4.99
CA MET A 87 7.28 0.94 4.43
C MET A 87 8.68 1.11 5.01
N GLY A 88 9.09 2.33 5.36
CA GLY A 88 10.34 2.58 6.10
C GLY A 88 10.38 1.90 7.48
N LEU A 89 9.22 1.62 8.09
CA LEU A 89 9.12 0.90 9.35
C LEU A 89 9.01 -0.62 9.18
N LEU A 90 8.54 -1.08 8.02
CA LEU A 90 8.11 -2.47 7.80
C LEU A 90 8.98 -3.26 6.84
N LEU A 91 9.65 -2.60 5.90
CA LEU A 91 10.43 -3.27 4.86
C LEU A 91 11.86 -3.50 5.36
N PRO A 92 12.39 -4.73 5.34
CA PRO A 92 13.83 -4.93 5.53
C PRO A 92 14.63 -4.16 4.49
N ASP A 93 15.84 -3.73 4.82
CA ASP A 93 16.73 -3.13 3.82
C ASP A 93 17.09 -4.17 2.74
N GLY A 94 17.12 -3.73 1.48
CA GLY A 94 17.28 -4.59 0.30
C GLY A 94 16.02 -5.35 -0.14
N ALA A 95 14.91 -5.28 0.62
CA ALA A 95 13.68 -6.01 0.29
C ALA A 95 12.73 -5.18 -0.59
N VAL A 96 11.93 -5.91 -1.38
CA VAL A 96 10.84 -5.37 -2.19
C VAL A 96 9.52 -5.79 -1.57
N CYS A 97 8.56 -4.88 -1.49
CA CYS A 97 7.19 -5.17 -1.08
C CYS A 97 6.23 -4.66 -2.13
N ARG A 98 5.31 -5.53 -2.57
CA ARG A 98 4.19 -5.13 -3.42
C ARG A 98 2.94 -5.03 -2.56
N VAL A 99 2.24 -3.92 -2.68
CA VAL A 99 0.92 -3.69 -2.11
C VAL A 99 -0.07 -3.64 -3.27
N THR A 100 -1.05 -4.54 -3.26
CA THR A 100 -2.15 -4.54 -4.23
C THR A 100 -3.44 -4.64 -3.47
N GLY A 101 -4.45 -3.91 -3.93
CA GLY A 101 -5.74 -4.00 -3.31
C GLY A 101 -6.79 -3.19 -4.03
N HIS A 102 -8.00 -3.34 -3.55
CA HIS A 102 -9.10 -2.51 -3.95
C HIS A 102 -10.00 -2.25 -2.76
N TYR A 103 -10.80 -1.21 -2.86
CA TYR A 103 -11.84 -0.88 -1.90
C TYR A 103 -13.03 -0.28 -2.66
N ARG A 104 -14.23 -0.74 -2.32
CA ARG A 104 -15.47 -0.18 -2.82
C ARG A 104 -15.87 1.02 -1.96
N GLU A 105 -15.60 2.20 -2.48
CA GLU A 105 -15.90 3.49 -1.83
C GLU A 105 -17.41 3.72 -1.77
N GLU A 106 -18.08 3.47 -2.88
CA GLU A 106 -19.52 3.60 -3.05
C GLU A 106 -20.05 2.43 -3.87
N GLU A 107 -21.36 2.19 -3.85
CA GLU A 107 -21.98 1.07 -4.57
C GLU A 107 -21.64 1.04 -6.07
N ALA A 108 -21.45 2.22 -6.68
CA ALA A 108 -21.14 2.37 -8.10
C ALA A 108 -19.65 2.55 -8.43
N ARG A 109 -18.75 2.54 -7.43
CA ARG A 109 -17.34 2.92 -7.62
C ARG A 109 -16.38 2.10 -6.77
N MET A 110 -15.40 1.52 -7.45
CA MET A 110 -14.27 0.82 -6.83
C MET A 110 -12.98 1.60 -7.07
N VAL A 111 -12.10 1.64 -6.08
CA VAL A 111 -10.74 2.13 -6.24
C VAL A 111 -9.79 0.94 -6.20
N GLU A 112 -9.07 0.72 -7.29
CA GLU A 112 -7.94 -0.20 -7.36
C GLU A 112 -6.64 0.55 -7.12
N SER A 113 -5.76 -0.03 -6.32
CA SER A 113 -4.45 0.52 -6.01
C SER A 113 -3.37 -0.55 -6.09
N GLU A 114 -2.30 -0.20 -6.77
CA GLU A 114 -1.06 -0.97 -6.80
C GLU A 114 0.10 -0.07 -6.41
N ALA A 115 0.97 -0.58 -5.55
CA ALA A 115 2.20 0.07 -5.18
C ALA A 115 3.33 -0.96 -5.05
N LEU A 116 4.52 -0.58 -5.50
CA LEU A 116 5.75 -1.33 -5.36
C LEU A 116 6.73 -0.48 -4.56
N PHE A 117 7.28 -1.07 -3.50
CA PHE A 117 8.25 -0.44 -2.61
C PHE A 117 9.54 -1.22 -2.63
N TRP A 118 10.65 -0.49 -2.63
CA TRP A 118 11.98 -1.06 -2.49
C TRP A 118 12.74 -0.24 -1.44
N ARG A 119 13.30 -0.92 -0.44
CA ARG A 119 14.17 -0.26 0.53
C ARG A 119 15.63 -0.47 0.16
N VAL A 120 16.37 0.63 0.01
CA VAL A 120 17.79 0.63 -0.37
C VAL A 120 18.52 1.66 0.47
N ASP A 121 19.58 1.25 1.16
CA ASP A 121 20.43 2.11 1.98
C ASP A 121 19.61 2.93 2.99
N GLY A 122 18.59 2.31 3.58
CA GLY A 122 17.69 2.95 4.54
C GLY A 122 16.62 3.87 3.94
N ALA A 123 16.66 4.16 2.64
CA ALA A 123 15.65 4.94 1.92
C ALA A 123 14.57 4.05 1.30
N VAL A 124 13.33 4.54 1.21
CA VAL A 124 12.23 3.87 0.49
C VAL A 124 12.05 4.53 -0.87
N ILE A 125 12.04 3.70 -1.90
CA ILE A 125 11.72 4.06 -3.27
C ILE A 125 10.39 3.40 -3.61
N SER A 126 9.47 4.15 -4.21
CA SER A 126 8.13 3.66 -4.49
C SER A 126 7.62 4.03 -5.87
N SER A 127 6.83 3.13 -6.45
CA SER A 127 6.01 3.38 -7.63
C SER A 127 4.58 3.00 -7.29
N GLU A 128 3.62 3.84 -7.66
CA GLU A 128 2.21 3.67 -7.31
C GLU A 128 1.31 4.00 -8.49
N ARG A 129 0.17 3.31 -8.56
CA ARG A 129 -0.91 3.58 -9.50
C ARG A 129 -2.24 3.36 -8.81
N ARG A 130 -3.16 4.29 -9.02
CA ARG A 130 -4.51 4.24 -8.45
C ARG A 130 -5.54 4.59 -9.49
N GLU A 131 -6.60 3.79 -9.58
CA GLU A 131 -7.64 3.95 -10.59
C GLU A 131 -9.01 3.80 -9.96
N ALA A 132 -9.94 4.67 -10.37
CA ALA A 132 -11.36 4.48 -10.14
C ALA A 132 -11.92 3.61 -11.25
N ILE A 133 -12.77 2.65 -10.88
CA ILE A 133 -13.46 1.74 -11.78
C ILE A 133 -14.96 1.92 -11.55
N GLY A 134 -15.66 2.37 -12.60
CA GLY A 134 -17.12 2.50 -12.60
C GLY A 134 -17.82 1.16 -12.89
N MET A 135 -19.13 1.13 -12.68
CA MET A 135 -19.96 -0.07 -12.96
C MET A 135 -19.98 -0.48 -14.44
N ASP A 136 -19.73 0.47 -15.34
CA ASP A 136 -19.57 0.23 -16.78
C ASP A 136 -18.20 -0.35 -17.15
N GLY A 137 -17.32 -0.53 -16.17
CA GLY A 137 -15.94 -0.96 -16.35
C GLY A 137 -14.99 0.16 -16.79
N ALA A 138 -15.46 1.40 -16.91
CA ALA A 138 -14.60 2.52 -17.25
C ALA A 138 -13.56 2.74 -16.15
N ARG A 139 -12.30 2.87 -16.56
CA ARG A 139 -11.16 3.11 -15.66
C ARG A 139 -10.72 4.56 -15.79
N ARG A 140 -10.62 5.26 -14.67
CA ARG A 140 -10.08 6.62 -14.59
C ARG A 140 -8.87 6.62 -13.67
N LEU A 141 -7.73 7.08 -14.19
CA LEU A 141 -6.55 7.30 -13.36
C LEU A 141 -6.84 8.36 -12.30
N ILE A 142 -6.65 8.01 -11.03
CA ILE A 142 -6.72 8.95 -9.91
C ILE A 142 -5.34 9.56 -9.70
N SER A 143 -4.33 8.70 -9.58
CA SER A 143 -2.95 9.12 -9.39
C SER A 143 -1.98 8.06 -9.89
N ALA A 144 -0.83 8.52 -10.34
CA ALA A 144 0.32 7.68 -10.64
C ALA A 144 1.58 8.37 -10.16
N ARG A 145 2.46 7.60 -9.53
CA ARG A 145 3.78 8.05 -9.12
C ARG A 145 4.77 7.00 -9.60
N SER A 146 5.80 7.41 -10.32
CA SER A 146 6.90 6.52 -10.66
C SER A 146 8.05 6.77 -9.70
N ALA A 147 8.81 5.70 -9.44
CA ALA A 147 10.02 5.77 -8.63
C ALA A 147 10.98 6.82 -9.19
N ALA A 148 11.16 7.90 -8.44
CA ALA A 148 12.30 8.78 -8.61
C ALA A 148 13.38 8.32 -7.62
N ARG A 149 14.62 8.15 -8.08
CA ARG A 149 15.74 7.93 -7.17
C ARG A 149 15.72 9.03 -6.10
N PRO A 150 15.94 8.69 -4.81
CA PRO A 150 16.23 9.71 -3.82
C PRO A 150 17.37 10.55 -4.37
N ARG A 151 17.17 11.87 -4.49
CA ARG A 151 18.28 12.76 -4.83
C ARG A 151 19.29 12.60 -3.70
N VAL A 152 20.35 11.85 -3.93
CA VAL A 152 21.50 11.81 -3.03
C VAL A 152 21.92 13.26 -2.88
N ARG A 153 21.72 13.82 -1.69
CA ARG A 153 22.30 15.12 -1.35
C ARG A 153 23.80 14.85 -1.34
N ALA A 154 24.47 15.13 -2.47
CA ALA A 154 25.92 15.01 -2.55
C ALA A 154 26.49 15.75 -1.35
N GLY A 155 27.11 15.01 -0.44
CA GLY A 155 27.67 15.56 0.78
C GLY A 155 28.67 16.64 0.41
N ARG A 156 28.27 17.91 0.57
CA ARG A 156 29.24 18.99 0.73
C ARG A 156 29.78 18.87 2.15
N GLY A 157 30.94 18.24 2.29
CA GLY A 157 31.60 18.12 3.58
C GLY A 157 32.87 17.27 3.59
N ALA A 158 33.68 17.30 2.53
CA ALA A 158 35.11 17.05 2.71
C ALA A 158 35.66 18.17 3.62
N GLY A 159 36.09 17.83 4.83
CA GLY A 159 36.50 18.86 5.79
C GLY A 159 37.09 18.32 7.09
N ARG A 160 38.37 17.93 7.02
CA ARG A 160 39.38 17.89 8.10
C ARG A 160 39.28 16.79 9.17
N LEU A 161 40.13 15.77 8.98
CA LEU A 161 40.95 15.25 10.09
C LEU A 161 41.77 16.43 10.66
N ILE A 162 41.54 16.77 11.93
CA ILE A 162 42.56 17.40 12.76
C ILE A 162 42.97 16.33 13.76
N ALA A 163 44.19 15.83 13.60
CA ALA A 163 44.91 15.17 14.67
C ALA A 163 45.36 16.24 15.67
N LEU A 164 45.02 16.05 16.94
CA LEU A 164 45.76 16.50 18.11
C LEU A 164 45.79 15.35 19.11
#